data_AF-A0A2G5TWC7-F1
#
_entry.id   AF-A0A2G5TWC7-F1
#
_cell.length_a   1.000
_cell.length_b   1.000
_cell.length_c   1.000
_cell.angle_alpha   90.00
_cell.angle_beta   90.00
_cell.angle_gamma   90.00
#
_symmetry.space_group_name_H-M   'P 1'
#
loop_
_entity.id
_entity.type
_entity.pdbx_description
1 polymer ?
#
loop_
_entity_poly.entity_id
_entity_poly.type
_entity_poly.pdbx_seq_one_letter_code
_entity_poly.pdbx_strand_id
1 'polypeptide(L)'
;MNIFITCLLLISVTPTLAVSSKETQQKIIDYFNEVREAFSIGLQISNMQELSYDIELEQEAKKMYNCDLVKDGKDFNVIRTGSVKKLMEKFDMPDARRIMEDKEALMKDQYFEEEVIPIVHPLDSKIGCVHLVQKCAFLNSESQPMELFA
;
A
#
# COMPACT_ATOMS: atom_id res chain seq x y z
N MET A 1 -41.76 -29.34 -26.50
CA MET A 1 -41.85 -28.13 -25.65
C MET A 1 -40.45 -27.88 -25.12
N ASN A 2 -39.69 -27.02 -25.81
CA ASN A 2 -38.28 -26.75 -25.49
C ASN A 2 -38.21 -25.82 -24.28
N ILE A 3 -37.75 -26.35 -23.16
CA ILE A 3 -37.39 -25.55 -21.99
C ILE A 3 -36.05 -24.91 -22.32
N PHE A 4 -36.07 -23.66 -22.79
CA PHE A 4 -34.89 -22.82 -22.85
C PHE A 4 -34.43 -22.60 -21.40
N ILE A 5 -33.46 -23.41 -20.96
CA ILE A 5 -32.63 -23.09 -19.81
C ILE A 5 -31.80 -21.89 -20.24
N THR A 6 -32.37 -20.70 -20.08
CA THR A 6 -31.60 -19.48 -19.93
C THR A 6 -30.77 -19.69 -18.67
N CYS A 7 -29.59 -20.28 -18.87
CA CYS A 7 -28.45 -20.04 -18.00
C CYS A 7 -28.26 -18.52 -18.02
N LEU A 8 -28.95 -17.84 -17.11
CA LEU A 8 -28.49 -16.57 -16.57
C LEU A 8 -27.07 -16.88 -16.11
N LEU A 9 -26.12 -16.56 -16.99
CA LEU A 9 -24.77 -16.23 -16.64
C LEU A 9 -24.88 -15.08 -15.63
N LEU A 10 -25.06 -15.45 -14.35
CA LEU A 10 -24.69 -14.61 -13.23
C LEU A 10 -23.16 -14.52 -13.28
N ILE A 11 -22.65 -13.76 -14.25
CA ILE A 11 -21.38 -13.07 -14.06
C ILE A 11 -21.75 -12.03 -13.00
N SER A 12 -21.71 -12.43 -11.73
CA SER A 12 -21.55 -11.46 -10.67
C SER A 12 -20.18 -10.85 -10.93
N VAL A 13 -20.14 -9.80 -11.74
CA VAL A 13 -19.01 -8.88 -11.78
C VAL A 13 -19.08 -8.15 -10.45
N THR A 14 -18.69 -8.83 -9.37
CA THR A 14 -18.28 -8.14 -8.18
C THR A 14 -17.07 -7.32 -8.62
N PRO A 15 -17.05 -6.00 -8.42
CA PRO A 15 -15.86 -5.19 -8.66
C PRO A 15 -14.88 -5.51 -7.54
N THR A 16 -14.31 -6.71 -7.57
CA THR A 16 -13.47 -7.27 -6.52
C THR A 16 -12.07 -7.31 -7.07
N LEU A 17 -11.33 -6.23 -6.80
CA LEU A 17 -9.87 -6.13 -6.77
C LEU A 17 -9.11 -6.60 -8.02
N ALA A 18 -8.31 -5.71 -8.61
CA ALA A 18 -7.35 -6.08 -9.64
C ALA A 18 -5.99 -6.41 -9.01
N VAL A 19 -5.41 -7.56 -9.38
CA VAL A 19 -4.02 -7.89 -9.07
C VAL A 19 -3.11 -6.98 -9.87
N SER A 20 -2.10 -6.41 -9.21
CA SER A 20 -1.08 -5.61 -9.85
C SER A 20 -0.21 -6.50 -10.75
N SER A 21 0.22 -5.99 -11.91
CA SER A 21 1.13 -6.74 -12.78
C SER A 21 2.48 -6.94 -12.08
N LYS A 22 3.26 -7.98 -12.43
CA LYS A 22 4.61 -8.18 -11.88
C LYS A 22 5.52 -6.95 -12.05
N GLU A 23 5.39 -6.25 -13.17
CA GLU A 23 6.12 -5.01 -13.41
C GLU A 23 5.69 -3.90 -12.44
N THR A 24 4.40 -3.79 -12.18
CA THR A 24 3.85 -2.86 -11.18
C THR A 24 4.32 -3.22 -9.77
N GLN A 25 4.28 -4.52 -9.41
CA GLN A 25 4.75 -5.03 -8.13
C GLN A 25 6.22 -4.69 -7.90
N GLN A 26 7.07 -4.87 -8.92
CA GLN A 26 8.49 -4.54 -8.81
C GLN A 26 8.70 -3.04 -8.60
N LYS A 27 8.04 -2.18 -9.38
CA LYS A 27 8.14 -0.71 -9.21
C LYS A 27 7.72 -0.24 -7.82
N ILE A 28 6.70 -0.89 -7.25
CA ILE A 28 6.24 -0.63 -5.89
C ILE A 28 7.32 -0.97 -4.87
N ILE A 29 7.90 -2.16 -4.99
CA ILE A 29 8.95 -2.64 -4.08
C ILE A 29 10.17 -1.73 -4.17
N ASP A 30 10.63 -1.43 -5.38
CA ASP A 30 11.79 -0.57 -5.62
C ASP A 30 11.57 0.80 -4.96
N TYR A 31 10.39 1.40 -5.19
CA TYR A 31 10.03 2.67 -4.58
C TYR A 31 10.07 2.63 -3.05
N PHE A 32 9.42 1.63 -2.42
CA PHE A 32 9.38 1.55 -0.97
C PHE A 32 10.74 1.23 -0.36
N ASN A 33 11.55 0.40 -1.03
CA ASN A 33 12.92 0.12 -0.58
C ASN A 33 13.82 1.36 -0.66
N GLU A 34 13.71 2.17 -1.70
CA GLU A 34 14.44 3.45 -1.80
C GLU A 34 14.00 4.43 -0.69
N VAL A 35 12.70 4.53 -0.41
CA VAL A 35 12.17 5.33 0.71
C VAL A 35 12.74 4.84 2.05
N ARG A 36 12.66 3.52 2.30
CA ARG A 36 13.15 2.89 3.54
C ARG A 36 14.66 3.07 3.72
N GLU A 37 15.43 3.02 2.64
CA GLU A 37 16.87 3.28 2.66
C GLU A 37 17.16 4.73 3.07
N ALA A 38 16.49 5.71 2.46
CA ALA A 38 16.68 7.11 2.78
C ALA A 38 16.36 7.42 4.25
N PHE A 39 15.27 6.87 4.79
CA PHE A 39 14.91 7.02 6.20
C PHE A 39 15.85 6.26 7.13
N SER A 40 16.30 5.06 6.75
CA SER A 40 17.31 4.30 7.49
C SER A 40 18.58 5.13 7.72
N ILE A 41 19.08 5.77 6.66
CA ILE A 41 20.26 6.64 6.73
C ILE A 41 19.97 7.91 7.52
N GLY A 42 18.89 8.62 7.20
CA GLY A 42 18.59 9.94 7.78
C GLY A 42 18.24 9.89 9.26
N LEU A 43 17.49 8.86 9.69
CA LEU A 43 17.08 8.69 11.09
C LEU A 43 18.01 7.76 11.88
N GLN A 44 18.98 7.12 11.21
CA GLN A 44 19.90 6.12 11.76
C GLN A 44 19.17 4.87 12.29
N ILE A 45 18.21 4.36 11.52
CA ILE A 45 17.45 3.16 11.86
C ILE A 45 18.26 1.93 11.46
N SER A 46 18.80 1.21 12.45
CA SER A 46 19.49 -0.05 12.21
C SER A 46 18.53 -1.19 11.84
N ASN A 47 19.05 -2.21 11.16
CA ASN A 47 18.33 -3.46 10.81
C ASN A 47 17.10 -3.25 9.90
N MET A 48 17.12 -2.25 9.02
CA MET A 48 16.10 -2.06 7.99
C MET A 48 16.14 -3.24 6.99
N GLN A 49 15.12 -4.10 7.02
CA GLN A 49 15.01 -5.20 6.08
C GLN A 49 14.50 -4.71 4.72
N GLU A 50 15.06 -5.27 3.65
CA GLU A 50 14.57 -5.03 2.29
C GLU A 50 13.23 -5.75 2.09
N LEU A 51 12.27 -5.06 1.50
CA LEU A 51 10.97 -5.64 1.18
C LEU A 51 11.08 -6.54 -0.04
N SER A 52 10.38 -7.67 0.04
CA SER A 52 10.15 -8.60 -1.06
C SER A 52 8.65 -8.80 -1.29
N TYR A 53 8.23 -9.12 -2.52
CA TYR A 53 6.82 -9.35 -2.79
C TYR A 53 6.34 -10.63 -2.09
N ASP A 54 5.24 -10.53 -1.35
CA ASP A 54 4.60 -11.68 -0.71
C ASP A 54 3.20 -11.91 -1.27
N ILE A 55 3.01 -13.07 -1.89
CA ILE A 55 1.73 -13.45 -2.51
C ILE A 55 0.67 -13.72 -1.44
N GLU A 56 1.04 -14.25 -0.27
CA GLU A 56 0.09 -14.50 0.82
C GLU A 56 -0.47 -13.19 1.36
N LEU A 57 0.37 -12.16 1.52
CA LEU A 57 -0.08 -10.80 1.89
C LEU A 57 -1.00 -10.20 0.83
N GLU A 58 -0.70 -10.40 -0.47
CA GLU A 58 -1.62 -10.02 -1.54
C GLU A 58 -2.98 -10.74 -1.41
N GLN A 59 -2.99 -12.04 -1.09
CA GLN A 59 -4.23 -12.78 -0.90
C GLN A 59 -5.01 -12.34 0.35
N GLU A 60 -4.33 -11.95 1.42
CA GLU A 60 -5.00 -11.36 2.60
C GLU A 60 -5.60 -10.00 2.26
N ALA A 61 -4.85 -9.14 1.57
CA ALA A 61 -5.33 -7.86 1.07
C ALA A 61 -6.53 -8.04 0.11
N LYS A 62 -6.58 -9.14 -0.66
CA LYS A 62 -7.74 -9.48 -1.50
C LYS A 62 -9.05 -9.69 -0.75
N LYS A 63 -8.99 -10.06 0.52
CA LYS A 63 -10.19 -10.23 1.34
C LYS A 63 -10.78 -8.89 1.75
N MET A 64 -10.04 -7.79 1.57
CA MET A 64 -10.43 -6.42 1.94
C MET A 64 -11.04 -5.69 0.74
N TYR A 65 -12.06 -6.28 0.12
CA TYR A 65 -12.64 -5.82 -1.14
C TYR A 65 -13.54 -4.59 -1.03
N ASN A 66 -13.74 -4.05 0.16
CA ASN A 66 -14.43 -2.78 0.40
C ASN A 66 -13.81 -2.06 1.59
N CYS A 67 -14.10 -0.76 1.71
CA CYS A 67 -13.48 0.13 2.70
C CYS A 67 -13.69 -0.30 4.16
N ASP A 68 -14.85 -0.90 4.47
CA ASP A 68 -15.19 -1.34 5.83
C ASP A 68 -14.40 -2.59 6.26
N LEU A 69 -13.87 -3.33 5.28
CA LEU A 69 -13.06 -4.52 5.51
C LEU A 69 -11.57 -4.23 5.61
N VAL A 70 -11.15 -3.02 5.24
CA VAL A 70 -9.74 -2.63 5.26
C VAL A 70 -9.30 -2.35 6.69
N LYS A 71 -8.44 -3.22 7.24
CA LYS A 71 -7.93 -3.12 8.60
C LYS A 71 -6.63 -3.89 8.75
N ASP A 72 -5.84 -3.51 9.74
CA ASP A 72 -4.62 -4.22 10.09
C ASP A 72 -4.91 -5.68 10.47
N GLY A 73 -3.95 -6.54 10.15
CA GLY A 73 -3.93 -7.92 10.58
C GLY A 73 -3.30 -8.05 11.95
N LYS A 74 -3.20 -9.30 12.42
CA LYS A 74 -2.41 -9.62 13.61
C LYS A 74 -0.91 -9.42 13.37
N ASP A 75 -0.47 -9.75 12.15
CA ASP A 75 0.94 -9.88 11.77
C ASP A 75 1.29 -9.03 10.54
N PHE A 76 0.40 -8.10 10.14
CA PHE A 76 0.62 -7.17 9.03
C PHE A 76 -0.12 -5.85 9.26
N ASN A 77 0.42 -4.75 8.75
CA ASN A 77 -0.21 -3.44 8.80
C ASN A 77 -0.71 -3.08 7.41
N VAL A 78 -1.85 -2.39 7.36
CA VAL A 78 -2.47 -2.00 6.11
C VAL A 78 -2.18 -0.54 5.80
N ILE A 79 -1.31 -0.31 4.83
CA ILE A 79 -1.09 1.02 4.28
C ILE A 79 -2.07 1.22 3.14
N ARG A 80 -2.79 2.33 3.22
CA ARG A 80 -3.73 2.72 2.18
C ARG A 80 -3.18 3.98 1.52
N THR A 81 -2.93 3.91 0.23
CA THR A 81 -2.52 5.08 -0.53
C THR A 81 -3.45 5.28 -1.73
N GLY A 82 -3.31 6.44 -2.38
CA GLY A 82 -3.93 6.66 -3.68
C GLY A 82 -3.33 5.72 -4.74
N SER A 83 -3.22 6.17 -5.98
CA SER A 83 -2.47 5.40 -6.96
C SER A 83 -0.97 5.50 -6.65
N VAL A 84 -0.24 4.39 -6.73
CA VAL A 84 1.24 4.37 -6.67
C VAL A 84 1.83 5.30 -7.72
N LYS A 85 1.19 5.40 -8.88
CA LYS A 85 1.59 6.40 -9.89
C LYS A 85 1.55 7.82 -9.32
N LYS A 86 0.49 8.19 -8.59
CA LYS A 86 0.43 9.50 -7.92
C LYS A 86 1.43 9.61 -6.77
N LEU A 87 1.69 8.53 -6.04
CA LEU A 87 2.70 8.50 -4.99
C LEU A 87 4.10 8.81 -5.58
N MET A 88 4.44 8.15 -6.68
CA MET A 88 5.70 8.31 -7.40
C MET A 88 5.82 9.65 -8.16
N GLU A 89 4.70 10.23 -8.61
CA GLU A 89 4.69 11.51 -9.35
C GLU A 89 4.61 12.74 -8.44
N LYS A 90 4.02 12.63 -7.25
CA LYS A 90 3.73 13.77 -6.36
C LYS A 90 4.81 14.05 -5.33
N PHE A 91 5.61 13.05 -4.97
CA PHE A 91 6.63 13.18 -3.93
C PHE A 91 8.00 12.93 -4.53
N ASP A 92 8.89 13.93 -4.40
CA ASP A 92 10.32 13.70 -4.62
C ASP A 92 10.77 12.56 -3.71
N MET A 93 11.65 11.69 -4.23
CA MET A 93 12.27 10.65 -3.42
C MET A 93 12.89 11.29 -2.16
N PRO A 94 12.65 10.75 -0.96
CA PRO A 94 13.22 11.30 0.26
C PRO A 94 14.75 11.39 0.18
N ASP A 95 15.31 12.53 0.58
CA ASP A 95 16.75 12.74 0.69
C ASP A 95 17.18 12.51 2.14
N ALA A 96 18.05 11.53 2.36
CA ALA A 96 18.55 11.18 3.69
C ALA A 96 19.20 12.36 4.44
N ARG A 97 19.82 13.31 3.72
CA ARG A 97 20.42 14.52 4.33
C ARG A 97 19.34 15.43 4.89
N ARG A 98 18.26 15.65 4.13
CA ARG A 98 17.11 16.46 4.59
C ARG A 98 16.43 15.81 5.80
N ILE A 99 16.24 14.49 5.75
CA ILE A 99 15.68 13.73 6.88
C ILE A 99 16.54 13.88 8.13
N MET A 100 17.87 13.83 7.98
CA MET A 100 18.81 14.02 9.08
C MET A 100 18.77 15.45 9.66
N GLU A 101 18.70 16.45 8.78
CA GLU A 101 18.62 17.87 9.16
C GLU A 101 17.31 18.18 9.92
N ASP A 102 16.18 17.64 9.45
CA ASP A 102 14.84 17.93 9.96
C ASP A 102 14.30 16.89 10.97
N LYS A 103 15.14 15.94 11.42
CA LYS A 103 14.74 14.79 12.24
C LYS A 103 13.79 15.15 13.39
N GLU A 104 14.11 16.17 14.18
CA GLU A 104 13.30 16.56 15.34
C GLU A 104 11.93 17.13 14.97
N ALA A 105 11.80 17.75 13.80
CA ALA A 105 10.54 18.25 13.28
C ALA A 105 9.70 17.10 12.72
N LEU A 106 10.32 16.19 11.96
CA LEU A 106 9.69 14.99 11.41
C LEU A 106 9.10 14.11 12.52
N MET A 107 9.86 13.86 13.59
CA MET A 107 9.39 13.03 14.71
C MET A 107 8.22 13.63 15.50
N LYS A 108 7.87 14.91 15.26
CA LYS A 108 6.72 15.59 15.88
C LYS A 108 5.58 15.84 14.90
N ASP A 109 5.78 15.48 13.63
CA ASP A 109 4.80 15.67 12.59
C ASP A 109 3.77 14.54 12.63
N GLN A 110 2.49 14.90 12.74
CA GLN A 110 1.41 13.93 12.83
C GLN A 110 1.28 13.09 11.55
N TYR A 111 1.55 13.69 10.39
CA TYR A 111 1.51 12.97 9.12
C TYR A 111 2.66 11.95 9.02
N PHE A 112 3.85 12.29 9.51
CA PHE A 112 4.96 11.36 9.62
C PHE A 112 4.59 10.14 10.50
N GLU A 113 3.95 10.38 11.64
CA GLU A 113 3.52 9.31 12.54
C GLU A 113 2.45 8.39 11.91
N GLU A 114 1.45 8.96 11.24
CA GLU A 114 0.31 8.20 10.73
C GLU A 114 0.58 7.53 9.37
N GLU A 115 1.36 8.15 8.49
CA GLU A 115 1.49 7.73 7.10
C GLU A 115 2.89 7.20 6.75
N VAL A 116 3.94 7.68 7.42
CA VAL A 116 5.33 7.33 7.08
C VAL A 116 5.87 6.21 7.96
N ILE A 117 5.63 6.25 9.29
CA ILE A 117 6.10 5.20 10.21
C ILE A 117 5.67 3.80 9.77
N PRO A 118 4.41 3.55 9.32
CA PRO A 118 4.00 2.23 8.83
C PRO A 118 4.81 1.72 7.64
N ILE A 119 5.37 2.63 6.83
CA ILE A 119 6.20 2.28 5.66
C ILE A 119 7.64 1.95 6.07
N VAL A 120 8.17 2.63 7.09
CA VAL A 120 9.59 2.58 7.48
C VAL A 120 9.86 1.70 8.70
N HIS A 121 8.95 0.78 9.03
CA HIS A 121 9.17 -0.16 10.12
C HIS A 121 10.31 -1.13 9.78
N PRO A 122 11.40 -1.18 10.58
CA PRO A 122 12.65 -1.83 10.15
C PRO A 122 12.55 -3.34 10.01
N LEU A 123 11.63 -3.99 10.74
CA LEU A 123 11.52 -5.44 10.75
C LEU A 123 10.62 -6.00 9.64
N ASP A 124 9.94 -5.12 8.89
CA ASP A 124 9.09 -5.55 7.79
C ASP A 124 9.97 -5.94 6.59
N SER A 125 9.76 -7.14 6.06
CA SER A 125 10.54 -7.69 4.90
C SER A 125 9.66 -8.13 3.73
N LYS A 126 8.36 -7.91 3.85
CA LYS A 126 7.36 -8.43 2.93
C LYS A 126 6.32 -7.37 2.64
N ILE A 127 5.82 -7.36 1.42
CA ILE A 127 4.74 -6.48 0.99
C ILE A 127 3.86 -7.20 -0.04
N GLY A 128 2.54 -7.10 0.12
CA GLY A 128 1.55 -7.54 -0.85
C GLY A 128 0.67 -6.37 -1.29
N CYS A 129 0.34 -6.27 -2.58
CA CYS A 129 -0.42 -5.14 -3.11
C CYS A 129 -1.69 -5.55 -3.86
N VAL A 130 -2.81 -4.88 -3.56
CA VAL A 130 -4.05 -4.99 -4.36
C VAL A 130 -4.58 -3.62 -4.75
N HIS A 131 -5.16 -3.54 -5.94
CA HIS A 131 -5.88 -2.35 -6.38
C HIS A 131 -7.36 -2.45 -6.02
N LEU A 132 -7.80 -1.60 -5.08
CA LEU A 132 -9.19 -1.47 -4.69
C LEU A 132 -9.93 -0.59 -5.70
N VAL A 133 -10.78 -1.25 -6.49
CA VAL A 133 -11.65 -0.60 -7.50
C VAL A 133 -12.70 0.29 -6.83
N GLN A 134 -13.15 -0.09 -5.63
CA GLN A 134 -14.04 0.74 -4.83
C GLN A 134 -13.30 1.98 -4.33
N LYS A 135 -13.93 3.15 -4.49
CA LYS A 135 -13.41 4.40 -3.94
C LYS A 135 -13.64 4.43 -2.43
N CYS A 136 -12.59 4.63 -1.66
CA CYS A 136 -12.70 4.84 -0.22
C CYS A 136 -12.45 6.30 0.13
N ALA A 137 -13.17 6.79 1.15
CA ALA A 137 -12.89 8.10 1.72
C ALA A 137 -11.65 7.98 2.61
N PHE A 138 -10.60 8.72 2.26
CA PHE A 138 -9.49 9.00 3.17
C PHE A 138 -9.80 10.27 3.94
N LEU A 139 -9.40 10.34 5.22
CA LEU A 139 -9.57 11.50 6.11
C LEU A 139 -9.59 12.82 5.31
N ASN A 140 -10.78 13.43 5.19
CA ASN A 140 -11.03 14.70 4.52
C ASN A 140 -10.62 14.83 3.03
N SER A 141 -10.65 13.74 2.25
CA SER A 141 -10.36 13.76 0.81
C SER A 141 -11.49 13.16 -0.05
N GLU A 142 -11.56 13.58 -1.31
CA GLU A 142 -12.49 13.00 -2.29
C GLU A 142 -12.21 11.51 -2.51
N SER A 143 -13.28 10.70 -2.58
CA SER A 143 -13.19 9.25 -2.77
C SER A 143 -12.41 8.88 -4.05
N GLN A 144 -11.32 8.11 -3.92
CA GLN A 144 -10.48 7.67 -5.05
C GLN A 144 -10.16 6.15 -4.96
N PRO A 145 -9.87 5.50 -6.10
CA PRO A 145 -9.33 4.14 -6.11
C PRO A 145 -8.05 4.08 -5.28
N MET A 146 -7.87 2.99 -4.55
CA MET A 146 -6.87 2.87 -3.48
C MET A 146 -5.95 1.70 -3.76
N GLU A 147 -4.67 1.87 -3.47
CA GLU A 147 -3.74 0.75 -3.39
C GLU A 147 -3.55 0.38 -1.93
N LEU A 148 -3.71 -0.91 -1.67
CA LEU A 148 -3.57 -1.49 -0.35
C LEU A 148 -2.23 -2.22 -0.29
N PHE A 149 -1.44 -1.90 0.72
CA PHE A 149 -0.24 -2.68 1.07
C PHE A 149 -0.47 -3.36 2.40
N ALA A 150 -0.22 -4.67 2.42
CA ALA A 150 -0.17 -5.50 3.62
C ALA A 150 1.22 -6.09 3.76
#